data_AF-A0A3N8LRC3-F1
#
_entry.id   AF-A0A3N8LRC3-F1
#
_cell.length_a   1.000
_cell.length_b   1.000
_cell.length_c   1.000
_cell.angle_alpha   90.00
_cell.angle_beta   90.00
_cell.angle_gamma   90.00
#
_symmetry.space_group_name_H-M   'P 1'
#
loop_
_entity.id
_entity.type
_entity.pdbx_description
1 polymer ?
#
loop_
_entity_poly.entity_id
_entity_poly.type
_entity_poly.pdbx_seq_one_letter_code
_entity_poly.pdbx_strand_id
1 'polypeptide(L)'
;MKKIILIVALLAGFVEITLPNTACAQITNTQHTLILYDNPPSDPYSKLGLIYSIMLRNLLGHFNTATDIVPVQNYTAGMVANHDATFYIGDYYNNPLPAAFLNDVMSSTKTVVWFKYNLWQIAWNSAYTFNQTFGFSFVGLAGLNSTPSSSNPNPGFYDTVTYKTMSMVKYYAFNPSTGVVSADPDVGLTQVLDPSKAQSLVTITNSQSKATAPYIMRSGNFWYFADIPFSYIGPTDRYLVICDVLHDILNDGTSTAAPNHRALVRLEDLDAYTTIGSMKQLTDYLFSRKIPFTMATIPLYTDPNGYYNGGTPETIHLANATGLQSELSYALARGGSIVMHGYTHQYDATPNLQNAVSGSDYEFWYAVQNRPVDEEQGSPNWALQRMTAGLAEFSTNGYTVAGWAAPQYQMSALSSQAAASTFPAATFQRAVYYTASNPQLGTGAANQDFSAGQFFPYIINSDFYGERIVPENLGSIQYNICNIDPFSCISYTWQQVATNANYALVVRDGFASFFFHPYWMEPDLNLPAFSDFQNLVTAITNMGYTWVDGTTAK
;
A
#
# COMPACT_ATOMS: atom_id res chain seq x y z
N MET A 1 14.34 58.81 -47.99
CA MET A 1 14.73 57.38 -48.07
C MET A 1 15.28 56.97 -46.71
N LYS A 2 14.67 55.93 -46.11
CA LYS A 2 14.98 55.40 -44.77
C LYS A 2 16.18 54.45 -44.82
N LYS A 3 17.01 54.47 -43.76
CA LYS A 3 17.72 53.36 -43.06
C LYS A 3 18.93 53.96 -42.33
N ILE A 4 18.80 54.45 -41.10
CA ILE A 4 18.73 53.76 -39.79
C ILE A 4 20.08 53.15 -39.39
N ILE A 5 20.64 53.78 -38.36
CA ILE A 5 21.91 53.57 -37.67
C ILE A 5 21.79 52.39 -36.70
N LEU A 6 22.85 51.59 -36.63
CA LEU A 6 23.06 50.51 -35.66
C LEU A 6 23.11 51.09 -34.23
N ILE A 7 22.25 50.61 -33.34
CA ILE A 7 22.41 50.74 -31.89
C ILE A 7 22.46 49.32 -31.32
N VAL A 8 23.63 48.96 -30.79
CA VAL A 8 23.84 47.76 -29.97
C VAL A 8 23.35 48.10 -28.57
N ALA A 9 22.19 47.56 -28.18
CA ALA A 9 21.68 47.67 -26.83
C ALA A 9 22.17 46.48 -26.00
N LEU A 10 23.12 46.73 -25.10
CA LEU A 10 23.41 45.87 -23.95
C LEU A 10 22.20 45.95 -23.00
N LEU A 11 21.43 44.87 -22.88
CA LEU A 11 20.46 44.67 -21.81
C LEU A 11 21.10 43.74 -20.79
N ALA A 12 21.43 44.30 -19.62
CA ALA A 12 21.88 43.57 -18.45
C ALA A 12 20.76 42.62 -18.00
N GLY A 13 20.96 41.31 -18.21
CA GLY A 13 20.15 40.29 -17.57
C GLY A 13 20.49 40.23 -16.09
N PHE A 14 19.53 40.52 -15.24
CA PHE A 14 19.58 40.14 -13.83
C PHE A 14 19.63 38.60 -13.77
N VAL A 15 20.80 38.05 -13.49
CA VAL A 15 20.93 36.68 -13.03
C VAL A 15 20.50 36.68 -11.57
N GLU A 16 19.31 36.17 -11.28
CA GLU A 16 18.99 35.71 -9.93
C GLU A 16 19.93 34.54 -9.64
N ILE A 17 21.00 34.84 -8.91
CA ILE A 17 21.82 33.83 -8.25
C ILE A 17 20.93 33.26 -7.15
N THR A 18 20.25 32.15 -7.46
CA THR A 18 19.63 31.32 -6.44
C THR A 18 20.76 30.83 -5.55
N LEU A 19 20.83 31.37 -4.34
CA LEU A 19 21.67 30.81 -3.29
C LEU A 19 21.26 29.33 -3.13
N PRO A 20 22.22 28.38 -3.07
CA PRO A 20 21.88 27.00 -2.81
C PRO A 20 21.10 26.95 -1.50
N ASN A 21 19.88 26.41 -1.56
CA ASN A 21 19.15 26.03 -0.36
C ASN A 21 20.13 25.23 0.51
N THR A 22 20.32 25.68 1.74
CA THR A 22 21.03 24.92 2.76
C THR A 22 20.33 23.56 2.86
N ALA A 23 20.95 22.55 2.27
CA ALA A 23 20.59 21.17 2.52
C ALA A 23 20.81 20.95 4.01
N CYS A 24 19.72 20.90 4.78
CA CYS A 24 19.78 20.35 6.12
C CYS A 24 20.29 18.92 5.95
N ALA A 25 21.46 18.63 6.50
CA ALA A 25 21.91 17.26 6.65
C ALA A 25 20.79 16.48 7.35
N GLN A 26 20.19 15.50 6.67
CA GLN A 26 19.29 14.56 7.32
C GLN A 26 20.09 13.88 8.43
N ILE A 27 19.58 13.96 9.65
CA ILE A 27 20.16 13.28 10.80
C ILE A 27 20.21 11.80 10.46
N THR A 28 21.43 11.28 10.28
CA THR A 28 21.75 9.90 9.91
C THR A 28 21.63 8.94 11.09
N ASN A 29 20.69 9.17 12.01
CA ASN A 29 20.45 8.24 13.11
C ASN A 29 19.18 7.45 12.81
N THR A 30 19.36 6.24 12.29
CA THR A 30 18.31 5.23 12.15
C THR A 30 17.65 5.04 13.51
N GLN A 31 16.38 5.42 13.64
CA GLN A 31 15.64 5.18 14.89
C GLN A 31 15.45 3.68 15.08
N HIS A 32 15.61 3.23 16.33
CA HIS A 32 15.37 1.83 16.68
C HIS A 32 13.98 1.68 17.28
N THR A 33 13.15 0.85 16.66
CA THR A 33 11.74 0.69 17.01
C THR A 33 11.45 -0.73 17.46
N LEU A 34 10.52 -0.89 18.40
CA LEU A 34 10.06 -2.19 18.86
C LEU A 34 8.58 -2.34 18.52
N ILE A 35 8.19 -3.44 17.89
CA ILE A 35 6.80 -3.84 17.73
C ILE A 35 6.56 -5.07 18.60
N LEU A 36 5.70 -4.90 19.60
CA LEU A 36 5.15 -5.96 20.43
C LEU A 36 3.78 -6.37 19.90
N TYR A 37 3.47 -7.66 19.88
CA TYR A 37 2.17 -8.15 19.44
C TYR A 37 1.66 -9.31 20.28
N ASP A 38 0.34 -9.48 20.30
CA ASP A 38 -0.28 -10.61 20.96
C ASP A 38 -0.01 -11.92 20.20
N ASN A 39 0.59 -12.90 20.90
CA ASN A 39 0.78 -14.26 20.39
C ASN A 39 0.18 -15.31 21.36
N PRO A 40 -1.16 -15.41 21.48
CA PRO A 40 -1.79 -16.38 22.37
C PRO A 40 -1.37 -17.81 21.97
N PRO A 41 -1.10 -18.72 22.92
CA PRO A 41 -0.61 -20.05 22.57
C PRO A 41 -1.72 -20.95 22.02
N SER A 42 -1.44 -21.65 20.93
CA SER A 42 -2.29 -22.72 20.37
C SER A 42 -3.71 -22.27 19.95
N ASP A 43 -3.84 -21.07 19.39
CA ASP A 43 -5.11 -20.48 18.95
C ASP A 43 -5.09 -20.25 17.42
N PRO A 44 -6.23 -20.36 16.70
CA PRO A 44 -6.28 -20.03 15.27
C PRO A 44 -5.88 -18.59 14.93
N TYR A 45 -5.87 -17.68 15.90
CA TYR A 45 -5.48 -16.29 15.74
C TYR A 45 -4.10 -15.97 16.33
N SER A 46 -3.33 -16.98 16.75
CA SER A 46 -1.99 -16.78 17.34
C SER A 46 -1.06 -15.89 16.50
N LYS A 47 -1.17 -15.94 15.17
CA LYS A 47 -0.33 -15.17 14.24
C LYS A 47 -1.01 -13.92 13.66
N LEU A 48 -2.20 -13.56 14.14
CA LEU A 48 -2.91 -12.36 13.67
C LEU A 48 -2.14 -11.08 14.05
N GLY A 49 -1.68 -10.97 15.29
CA GLY A 49 -0.82 -9.86 15.71
C GLY A 49 0.49 -9.74 14.93
N LEU A 50 1.04 -10.88 14.46
CA LEU A 50 2.25 -10.89 13.64
C LEU A 50 1.98 -10.28 12.25
N ILE A 51 0.86 -10.59 11.58
CA ILE A 51 0.59 -10.00 10.27
C ILE A 51 0.37 -8.49 10.37
N TYR A 52 -0.30 -8.00 11.42
CA TYR A 52 -0.43 -6.56 11.65
C TYR A 52 0.91 -5.89 12.00
N SER A 53 1.80 -6.60 12.71
CA SER A 53 3.15 -6.12 12.99
C SER A 53 3.99 -6.00 11.73
N ILE A 54 3.86 -6.96 10.79
CA ILE A 54 4.49 -6.88 9.47
C ILE A 54 3.98 -5.64 8.72
N MET A 55 2.67 -5.40 8.71
CA MET A 55 2.08 -4.23 8.05
C MET A 55 2.59 -2.91 8.65
N LEU A 56 2.67 -2.81 9.97
CA LEU A 56 3.25 -1.63 10.63
C LEU A 56 4.74 -1.48 10.29
N ARG A 57 5.52 -2.56 10.35
CA ARG A 57 6.95 -2.53 9.99
C ARG A 57 7.18 -2.08 8.54
N ASN A 58 6.26 -2.41 7.63
CA ASN A 58 6.33 -1.91 6.25
C ASN A 58 6.17 -0.38 6.22
N LEU A 59 5.19 0.18 6.93
CA LEU A 59 5.03 1.64 7.04
C LEU A 59 6.27 2.31 7.65
N LEU A 60 6.85 1.71 8.69
CA LEU A 60 8.07 2.22 9.32
C LEU A 60 9.28 2.25 8.37
N GLY A 61 9.27 1.41 7.32
CA GLY A 61 10.28 1.42 6.26
C GLY A 61 10.35 2.73 5.46
N HIS A 62 9.30 3.57 5.49
CA HIS A 62 9.37 4.94 4.96
C HIS A 62 10.37 5.81 5.74
N PHE A 63 10.42 5.62 7.06
CA PHE A 63 11.21 6.44 7.99
C PHE A 63 12.63 5.91 8.23
N ASN A 64 13.06 4.90 7.46
CA ASN A 64 14.36 4.24 7.59
C ASN A 64 14.65 3.77 9.03
N THR A 65 13.66 3.21 9.70
CA THR A 65 13.84 2.64 11.05
C THR A 65 14.45 1.25 10.98
N ALA A 66 15.20 0.87 12.01
CA ALA A 66 15.45 -0.53 12.31
C ALA A 66 14.40 -1.00 13.33
N THR A 67 13.80 -2.17 13.11
CA THR A 67 12.58 -2.60 13.81
C THR A 67 12.70 -4.04 14.30
N ASP A 68 12.59 -4.20 15.61
CA ASP A 68 12.43 -5.51 16.25
C ASP A 68 10.94 -5.87 16.34
N ILE A 69 10.57 -7.09 15.92
CA ILE A 69 9.19 -7.61 16.04
C ILE A 69 9.19 -8.78 17.02
N VAL A 70 8.52 -8.62 18.16
CA VAL A 70 8.64 -9.53 19.30
C VAL A 70 7.25 -9.89 19.86
N PRO A 71 6.92 -11.18 20.07
CA PRO A 71 5.73 -11.55 20.83
C PRO A 71 5.75 -10.88 22.21
N VAL A 72 4.64 -10.27 22.64
CA VAL A 72 4.61 -9.53 23.92
C VAL A 72 4.91 -10.44 25.12
N GLN A 73 4.62 -11.74 25.02
CA GLN A 73 4.95 -12.75 26.02
C GLN A 73 6.46 -12.90 26.25
N ASN A 74 7.28 -12.54 25.25
CA ASN A 74 8.74 -12.59 25.31
C ASN A 74 9.35 -11.26 25.78
N TYR A 75 8.53 -10.29 26.21
CA TYR A 75 9.02 -9.02 26.71
C TYR A 75 9.87 -9.19 27.99
N THR A 76 11.03 -8.55 28.02
CA THR A 76 11.87 -8.43 29.22
C THR A 76 12.06 -6.96 29.60
N ALA A 77 12.18 -6.70 30.91
CA ALA A 77 12.35 -5.34 31.44
C ALA A 77 13.48 -4.56 30.71
N GLY A 78 13.22 -3.28 30.44
CA GLY A 78 14.13 -2.37 29.75
C GLY A 78 14.01 -2.36 28.23
N MET A 79 13.27 -3.28 27.60
CA MET A 79 13.07 -3.28 26.16
C MET A 79 12.47 -1.95 25.65
N VAL A 80 11.46 -1.38 26.32
CA VAL A 80 10.92 -0.05 25.95
C VAL A 80 11.99 1.05 26.03
N ALA A 81 12.83 1.04 27.07
CA ALA A 81 13.88 2.06 27.26
C ALA A 81 15.02 1.96 26.24
N ASN A 82 15.26 0.76 25.70
CA ASN A 82 16.29 0.47 24.69
C ASN A 82 15.87 0.82 23.25
N HIS A 83 14.64 1.28 23.05
CA HIS A 83 14.12 1.70 21.75
C HIS A 83 13.67 3.16 21.78
N ASP A 84 13.63 3.80 20.62
CA ASP A 84 13.17 5.18 20.48
C ASP A 84 11.64 5.28 20.49
N ALA A 85 10.97 4.29 19.90
CA ALA A 85 9.53 4.11 19.97
C ALA A 85 9.16 2.62 20.10
N THR A 86 8.18 2.32 20.95
CA THR A 86 7.57 1.00 21.08
C THR A 86 6.11 1.03 20.64
N PHE A 87 5.71 0.14 19.75
CA PHE A 87 4.35 -0.07 19.30
C PHE A 87 3.85 -1.39 19.87
N TYR A 88 2.69 -1.39 20.51
CA TYR A 88 2.06 -2.60 21.02
C TYR A 88 0.73 -2.85 20.29
N ILE A 89 0.69 -3.93 19.51
CA ILE A 89 -0.48 -4.40 18.76
C ILE A 89 -1.32 -5.30 19.69
N GLY A 90 -2.31 -4.72 20.34
CA GLY A 90 -3.30 -5.46 21.13
C GLY A 90 -4.46 -5.94 20.26
N ASP A 91 -4.25 -6.98 19.47
CA ASP A 91 -5.28 -7.55 18.59
C ASP A 91 -6.06 -8.72 19.21
N TYR A 92 -5.57 -9.30 20.32
CA TYR A 92 -6.23 -10.41 21.00
C TYR A 92 -6.82 -9.98 22.36
N TYR A 93 -8.12 -10.19 22.51
CA TYR A 93 -8.83 -9.82 23.74
C TYR A 93 -8.30 -10.60 24.95
N ASN A 94 -7.90 -9.89 26.00
CA ASN A 94 -7.41 -10.45 27.27
C ASN A 94 -6.11 -11.26 27.12
N ASN A 95 -5.24 -10.95 26.15
CA ASN A 95 -3.91 -11.54 26.13
C ASN A 95 -3.09 -11.08 27.36
N PRO A 96 -2.58 -11.97 28.21
CA PRO A 96 -1.87 -11.57 29.43
C PRO A 96 -0.59 -10.79 29.12
N LEU A 97 -0.46 -9.61 29.72
CA LEU A 97 0.72 -8.76 29.55
C LEU A 97 1.74 -8.95 30.67
N PRO A 98 3.05 -9.07 30.36
CA PRO A 98 4.08 -9.15 31.39
C PRO A 98 4.09 -7.93 32.29
N ALA A 99 4.19 -8.13 33.60
CA ALA A 99 4.28 -7.02 34.57
C ALA A 99 5.48 -6.09 34.28
N ALA A 100 6.58 -6.64 33.75
CA ALA A 100 7.73 -5.85 33.31
C ALA A 100 7.35 -4.84 32.21
N PHE A 101 6.51 -5.23 31.24
CA PHE A 101 6.06 -4.34 30.19
C PHE A 101 5.20 -3.21 30.76
N LEU A 102 4.22 -3.54 31.61
CA LEU A 102 3.34 -2.55 32.21
C LEU A 102 4.11 -1.53 33.09
N ASN A 103 5.09 -2.01 33.88
CA ASN A 103 5.96 -1.17 34.69
C ASN A 103 6.79 -0.19 33.82
N ASP A 104 7.35 -0.69 32.72
CA ASP A 104 8.14 0.13 31.80
C ASP A 104 7.25 1.17 31.11
N VAL A 105 6.03 0.81 30.69
CA VAL A 105 5.06 1.78 30.12
C VAL A 105 4.73 2.90 31.11
N MET A 106 4.51 2.60 32.40
CA MET A 106 4.19 3.63 33.40
C MET A 106 5.33 4.62 33.68
N SER A 107 6.58 4.22 33.43
CA SER A 107 7.78 4.99 33.80
C SER A 107 8.58 5.49 32.60
N SER A 108 8.21 5.09 31.38
CA SER A 108 8.95 5.39 30.17
C SER A 108 8.97 6.87 29.82
N THR A 109 10.13 7.36 29.43
CA THR A 109 10.31 8.65 28.74
C THR A 109 10.40 8.49 27.21
N LYS A 110 10.40 7.24 26.70
CA LYS A 110 10.43 6.88 25.28
C LYS A 110 9.01 6.76 24.73
N THR A 111 8.83 6.91 23.42
CA THR A 111 7.49 6.85 22.81
C THR A 111 6.88 5.46 22.96
N VAL A 112 5.63 5.40 23.41
CA VAL A 112 4.83 4.17 23.48
C VAL A 112 3.53 4.39 22.74
N VAL A 113 3.21 3.53 21.78
CA VAL A 113 1.97 3.54 21.00
C VAL A 113 1.21 2.25 21.28
N TRP A 114 -0.01 2.36 21.76
CA TRP A 114 -0.85 1.24 22.15
C TRP A 114 -2.06 1.14 21.24
N PHE A 115 -2.27 -0.01 20.60
CA PHE A 115 -3.42 -0.25 19.76
C PHE A 115 -4.45 -1.14 20.47
N LYS A 116 -5.69 -0.64 20.56
CA LYS A 116 -6.91 -1.37 20.92
C LYS A 116 -6.87 -2.11 22.26
N TYR A 117 -6.69 -3.45 22.25
CA TYR A 117 -6.99 -4.28 23.40
C TYR A 117 -5.93 -4.22 24.50
N ASN A 118 -6.28 -4.80 25.65
CA ASN A 118 -5.43 -5.04 26.81
C ASN A 118 -5.03 -3.79 27.60
N LEU A 119 -5.40 -2.57 27.17
CA LEU A 119 -5.12 -1.33 27.93
C LEU A 119 -5.75 -1.36 29.34
N TRP A 120 -6.86 -2.07 29.52
CA TRP A 120 -7.47 -2.24 30.86
C TRP A 120 -6.54 -2.92 31.88
N GLN A 121 -5.58 -3.74 31.44
CA GLN A 121 -4.65 -4.43 32.35
C GLN A 121 -3.71 -3.46 33.08
N ILE A 122 -3.51 -2.26 32.54
CA ILE A 122 -2.78 -1.16 33.18
C ILE A 122 -3.74 -0.06 33.67
N ALA A 123 -4.79 0.25 32.92
CA ALA A 123 -5.69 1.36 33.23
C ALA A 123 -6.67 1.10 34.39
N TRP A 124 -7.10 -0.14 34.61
CA TRP A 124 -8.01 -0.53 35.70
C TRP A 124 -7.32 -1.21 36.87
N ASN A 125 -6.02 -1.50 36.73
CA ASN A 125 -5.26 -2.18 37.77
C ASN A 125 -4.78 -1.17 38.81
N SER A 126 -5.29 -1.30 40.04
CA SER A 126 -4.99 -0.41 41.17
C SER A 126 -3.50 -0.34 41.59
N ALA A 127 -2.66 -1.26 41.09
CA ALA A 127 -1.22 -1.18 41.26
C ALA A 127 -0.58 -0.03 40.45
N TYR A 128 -1.28 0.52 39.47
CA TYR A 128 -0.80 1.59 38.59
C TYR A 128 -1.66 2.85 38.72
N THR A 129 -1.02 4.01 38.65
CA THR A 129 -1.69 5.32 38.68
C THR A 129 -2.01 5.84 37.28
N PHE A 130 -2.54 4.99 36.40
CA PHE A 130 -2.70 5.27 34.96
C PHE A 130 -3.40 6.62 34.69
N ASN A 131 -4.57 6.83 35.31
CA ASN A 131 -5.36 8.04 35.12
C ASN A 131 -4.60 9.31 35.56
N GLN A 132 -3.84 9.23 36.66
CA GLN A 132 -3.05 10.36 37.16
C GLN A 132 -1.81 10.62 36.29
N THR A 133 -1.19 9.56 35.77
CA THR A 133 0.01 9.65 34.92
C THR A 133 -0.35 10.22 33.55
N PHE A 134 -1.32 9.64 32.86
CA PHE A 134 -1.63 9.98 31.47
C PHE A 134 -2.79 10.97 31.31
N GLY A 135 -3.52 11.31 32.37
CA GLY A 135 -4.58 12.33 32.30
C GLY A 135 -5.84 11.91 31.51
N PHE A 136 -6.02 10.62 31.23
CA PHE A 136 -7.24 10.08 30.65
C PHE A 136 -7.56 8.71 31.25
N SER A 137 -8.83 8.29 31.16
CA SER A 137 -9.28 6.95 31.58
C SER A 137 -9.63 6.07 30.39
N PHE A 138 -9.46 4.76 30.56
CA PHE A 138 -10.09 3.75 29.72
C PHE A 138 -11.49 3.45 30.28
N VAL A 139 -12.53 3.64 29.47
CA VAL A 139 -13.94 3.50 29.87
C VAL A 139 -14.43 2.07 29.62
N GLY A 140 -14.00 1.45 28.53
CA GLY A 140 -14.41 0.10 28.14
C GLY A 140 -14.29 -0.14 26.64
N LEU A 141 -14.89 -1.22 26.17
CA LEU A 141 -14.99 -1.54 24.75
C LEU A 141 -16.42 -1.26 24.24
N ALA A 142 -16.52 -0.84 22.99
CA ALA A 142 -17.78 -0.82 22.23
C ALA A 142 -17.59 -1.58 20.92
N GLY A 143 -18.61 -2.34 20.52
CA GLY A 143 -18.64 -3.06 19.24
C GLY A 143 -19.90 -2.69 18.45
N LEU A 144 -20.50 -3.68 17.79
CA LEU A 144 -21.80 -3.53 17.12
C LEU A 144 -22.89 -3.09 18.11
N ASN A 145 -23.76 -2.18 17.69
CA ASN A 145 -24.89 -1.70 18.49
C ASN A 145 -25.90 -2.82 18.82
N SER A 146 -25.97 -3.85 17.97
CA SER A 146 -26.74 -5.08 18.17
C SER A 146 -26.23 -6.18 17.22
N THR A 147 -26.69 -7.42 17.39
CA THR A 147 -26.36 -8.52 16.46
C THR A 147 -27.00 -8.29 15.09
N PRO A 148 -26.24 -8.34 13.98
CA PRO A 148 -26.80 -8.20 12.63
C PRO A 148 -27.80 -9.30 12.29
N SER A 149 -28.80 -8.98 11.48
CA SER A 149 -29.82 -9.92 11.01
C SER A 149 -30.33 -9.52 9.62
N SER A 150 -31.11 -10.38 8.96
CA SER A 150 -31.72 -10.03 7.67
C SER A 150 -32.67 -8.82 7.74
N SER A 151 -33.24 -8.52 8.91
CA SER A 151 -34.09 -7.34 9.14
C SER A 151 -33.31 -6.11 9.61
N ASN A 152 -32.08 -6.29 10.13
CA ASN A 152 -31.16 -5.22 10.48
C ASN A 152 -29.72 -5.61 10.09
N PRO A 153 -29.39 -5.57 8.78
CA PRO A 153 -28.12 -6.10 8.29
C PRO A 153 -26.93 -5.21 8.63
N ASN A 154 -27.15 -3.94 9.01
CA ASN A 154 -26.12 -3.03 9.49
C ASN A 154 -26.62 -2.30 10.75
N PRO A 155 -26.44 -2.90 11.95
CA PRO A 155 -26.89 -2.31 13.21
C PRO A 155 -26.09 -1.06 13.62
N GLY A 156 -24.98 -0.76 12.94
CA GLY A 156 -24.06 0.31 13.27
C GLY A 156 -23.10 -0.03 14.40
N PHE A 157 -22.00 0.71 14.42
CA PHE A 157 -20.93 0.72 15.43
C PHE A 157 -20.15 2.03 15.28
N TYR A 158 -19.09 2.24 16.07
CA TYR A 158 -18.15 3.33 15.83
C TYR A 158 -17.35 3.05 14.56
N ASP A 159 -17.80 3.63 13.45
CA ASP A 159 -17.37 3.28 12.10
C ASP A 159 -16.76 4.45 11.33
N THR A 160 -16.92 5.69 11.79
CA THR A 160 -16.53 6.87 11.01
C THR A 160 -15.43 7.65 11.73
N VAL A 161 -14.19 7.51 11.28
CA VAL A 161 -13.04 8.28 11.78
C VAL A 161 -12.97 9.61 11.04
N THR A 162 -12.97 10.73 11.77
CA THR A 162 -12.81 12.06 11.17
C THR A 162 -11.40 12.57 11.38
N TYR A 163 -10.67 12.78 10.29
CA TYR A 163 -9.29 13.25 10.31
C TYR A 163 -9.08 14.38 9.30
N LYS A 164 -8.51 15.49 9.75
CA LYS A 164 -8.42 16.75 8.99
C LYS A 164 -9.83 17.12 8.47
N THR A 165 -10.03 17.17 7.15
CA THR A 165 -11.32 17.48 6.52
C THR A 165 -12.06 16.24 6.01
N MET A 166 -11.55 15.03 6.27
CA MET A 166 -12.07 13.79 5.69
C MET A 166 -12.78 12.93 6.73
N SER A 167 -13.79 12.20 6.26
CA SER A 167 -14.53 11.18 7.02
C SER A 167 -14.24 9.81 6.43
N MET A 168 -13.58 8.95 7.21
CA MET A 168 -13.12 7.64 6.77
C MET A 168 -13.98 6.56 7.42
N VAL A 169 -14.77 5.86 6.61
CA VAL A 169 -15.71 4.85 7.07
C VAL A 169 -15.05 3.48 7.04
N LYS A 170 -15.06 2.79 8.19
CA LYS A 170 -14.58 1.43 8.35
C LYS A 170 -15.39 0.48 7.48
N TYR A 171 -14.71 -0.47 6.84
CA TYR A 171 -15.37 -1.51 6.06
C TYR A 171 -16.32 -2.34 6.92
N TYR A 172 -17.49 -2.64 6.36
CA TYR A 172 -18.48 -3.53 6.95
C TYR A 172 -19.24 -4.26 5.85
N ALA A 173 -19.29 -5.58 5.95
CA ALA A 173 -20.20 -6.41 5.17
C ALA A 173 -20.82 -7.49 6.05
N PHE A 174 -22.09 -7.79 5.81
CA PHE A 174 -22.83 -8.86 6.47
C PHE A 174 -23.42 -9.79 5.43
N ASN A 175 -23.11 -11.08 5.53
CA ASN A 175 -23.72 -12.11 4.70
C ASN A 175 -24.93 -12.71 5.42
N PRO A 176 -26.17 -12.40 5.02
CA PRO A 176 -27.36 -12.89 5.70
C PRO A 176 -27.57 -14.41 5.56
N SER A 177 -26.95 -15.03 4.55
CA SER A 177 -27.06 -16.48 4.31
C SER A 177 -26.15 -17.29 5.25
N THR A 178 -25.00 -16.74 5.64
CA THR A 178 -24.02 -17.43 6.51
C THR A 178 -23.95 -16.83 7.92
N GLY A 179 -24.51 -15.64 8.13
CA GLY A 179 -24.37 -14.87 9.37
C GLY A 179 -23.00 -14.22 9.56
N VAL A 180 -22.08 -14.35 8.59
CA VAL A 180 -20.71 -13.84 8.70
C VAL A 180 -20.70 -12.32 8.61
N VAL A 181 -19.98 -11.69 9.55
CA VAL A 181 -19.66 -10.26 9.56
C VAL A 181 -18.19 -10.10 9.17
N SER A 182 -17.94 -9.35 8.10
CA SER A 182 -16.61 -8.95 7.67
C SER A 182 -16.39 -7.49 8.07
N ALA A 183 -15.90 -7.29 9.30
CA ALA A 183 -15.57 -5.97 9.87
C ALA A 183 -14.64 -6.15 11.08
N ASP A 184 -14.04 -5.05 11.54
CA ASP A 184 -13.51 -4.94 12.91
C ASP A 184 -14.30 -3.87 13.69
N PRO A 185 -15.44 -4.22 14.30
CA PRO A 185 -16.34 -3.24 14.90
C PRO A 185 -15.87 -2.70 16.25
N ASP A 186 -14.94 -3.39 16.90
CA ASP A 186 -14.54 -3.10 18.26
C ASP A 186 -13.65 -1.86 18.33
N VAL A 187 -13.95 -0.99 19.29
CA VAL A 187 -13.16 0.19 19.64
C VAL A 187 -13.04 0.29 21.15
N GLY A 188 -11.87 0.71 21.64
CA GLY A 188 -11.72 1.04 23.06
C GLY A 188 -12.01 2.51 23.33
N LEU A 189 -12.95 2.74 24.22
CA LEU A 189 -13.46 4.06 24.59
C LEU A 189 -12.59 4.67 25.68
N THR A 190 -12.22 5.93 25.50
CA THR A 190 -11.43 6.70 26.47
C THR A 190 -12.07 8.05 26.77
N GLN A 191 -11.75 8.61 27.93
CA GLN A 191 -12.22 9.93 28.34
C GLN A 191 -11.05 10.78 28.88
N VAL A 192 -10.90 12.01 28.38
CA VAL A 192 -9.93 12.98 28.94
C VAL A 192 -10.37 13.35 30.36
N LEU A 193 -9.44 13.23 31.31
CA LEU A 193 -9.62 13.64 32.71
C LEU A 193 -8.86 14.92 33.04
N ASP A 194 -7.68 15.11 32.42
CA ASP A 194 -6.82 16.26 32.59
C ASP A 194 -6.33 16.76 31.22
N PRO A 195 -6.97 17.79 30.64
CA PRO A 195 -6.59 18.36 29.34
C PRO A 195 -5.19 18.98 29.30
N SER A 196 -4.54 19.21 30.45
CA SER A 196 -3.15 19.65 30.50
C SER A 196 -2.16 18.51 30.23
N LYS A 197 -2.61 17.26 30.36
CA LYS A 197 -1.81 16.04 30.15
C LYS A 197 -2.22 15.24 28.93
N ALA A 198 -3.52 15.18 28.62
CA ALA A 198 -4.08 14.34 27.58
C ALA A 198 -4.85 15.14 26.53
N GLN A 199 -4.73 14.74 25.27
CA GLN A 199 -5.44 15.33 24.15
C GLN A 199 -6.07 14.24 23.28
N SER A 200 -7.30 14.48 22.83
CA SER A 200 -7.93 13.72 21.76
C SER A 200 -7.55 14.37 20.43
N LEU A 201 -6.76 13.68 19.62
CA LEU A 201 -6.24 14.19 18.35
C LEU A 201 -7.17 13.88 17.18
N VAL A 202 -7.85 12.73 17.25
CA VAL A 202 -8.74 12.23 16.20
C VAL A 202 -9.99 11.67 16.86
N THR A 203 -11.14 11.81 16.19
CA THR A 203 -12.44 11.38 16.71
C THR A 203 -13.01 10.26 15.85
N ILE A 204 -13.69 9.31 16.49
CA ILE A 204 -14.53 8.31 15.81
C ILE A 204 -15.99 8.51 16.20
N THR A 205 -16.88 8.36 15.23
CA THR A 205 -18.33 8.54 15.37
C THR A 205 -19.05 7.23 15.08
N ASN A 206 -20.06 6.92 15.88
CA ASN A 206 -21.03 5.88 15.58
C ASN A 206 -22.05 6.41 14.57
N SER A 207 -22.05 5.89 13.34
CA SER A 207 -22.90 6.41 12.27
C SER A 207 -24.41 6.34 12.58
N GLN A 208 -24.85 5.43 13.45
CA GLN A 208 -26.26 5.28 13.81
C GLN A 208 -26.64 6.13 15.02
N SER A 209 -25.96 5.93 16.15
CA SER A 209 -26.30 6.66 17.40
C SER A 209 -25.79 8.10 17.43
N LYS A 210 -24.88 8.46 16.51
CA LYS A 210 -24.16 9.74 16.47
C LYS A 210 -23.28 10.01 17.70
N ALA A 211 -23.10 9.01 18.57
CA ALA A 211 -22.14 9.09 19.66
C ALA A 211 -20.73 9.26 19.11
N THR A 212 -19.91 10.05 19.80
CA THR A 212 -18.51 10.30 19.44
C THR A 212 -17.60 9.83 20.56
N ALA A 213 -16.39 9.41 20.19
CA ALA A 213 -15.34 9.02 21.12
C ALA A 213 -13.97 9.42 20.57
N PRO A 214 -12.95 9.63 21.43
CA PRO A 214 -11.58 9.74 20.97
C PRO A 214 -11.14 8.49 20.22
N TYR A 215 -10.56 8.68 19.04
CA TYR A 215 -9.94 7.63 18.23
C TYR A 215 -8.44 7.53 18.48
N ILE A 216 -7.75 8.69 18.54
CA ILE A 216 -6.34 8.78 18.92
C ILE A 216 -6.22 9.69 20.13
N MET A 217 -5.68 9.14 21.21
CA MET A 217 -5.31 9.88 22.41
C MET A 217 -3.80 10.07 22.46
N ARG A 218 -3.35 11.24 22.91
CA ARG A 218 -1.94 11.50 23.21
C ARG A 218 -1.79 12.07 24.62
N SER A 219 -0.86 11.52 25.38
CA SER A 219 -0.37 12.10 26.63
C SER A 219 1.16 12.08 26.65
N GLY A 220 1.78 13.23 26.42
CA GLY A 220 3.23 13.33 26.26
C GLY A 220 3.75 12.42 25.13
N ASN A 221 4.49 11.38 25.52
CA ASN A 221 5.08 10.32 24.71
C ASN A 221 4.21 9.05 24.59
N PHE A 222 3.07 8.99 25.28
CA PHE A 222 2.12 7.88 25.18
C PHE A 222 1.01 8.18 24.18
N TRP A 223 0.77 7.24 23.27
CA TRP A 223 -0.28 7.30 22.26
C TRP A 223 -1.19 6.08 22.40
N TYR A 224 -2.49 6.29 22.24
CA TYR A 224 -3.46 5.20 22.20
C TYR A 224 -4.37 5.34 20.98
N PHE A 225 -4.44 4.27 20.19
CA PHE A 225 -5.36 4.11 19.07
C PHE A 225 -6.50 3.21 19.52
N ALA A 226 -7.74 3.67 19.32
CA ALA A 226 -8.93 2.97 19.77
C ALA A 226 -9.16 1.63 19.06
N ASP A 227 -8.53 1.37 17.90
CA ASP A 227 -8.63 0.11 17.17
C ASP A 227 -7.31 -0.32 16.47
N ILE A 228 -7.38 -1.37 15.65
CA ILE A 228 -6.31 -1.80 14.74
C ILE A 228 -6.55 -1.17 13.35
N PRO A 229 -5.76 -0.17 12.91
CA PRO A 229 -5.95 0.51 11.62
C PRO A 229 -5.48 -0.31 10.41
N PHE A 230 -5.03 -1.55 10.62
CA PHE A 230 -4.56 -2.48 9.59
C PHE A 230 -5.63 -3.50 9.16
N SER A 231 -6.77 -3.52 9.84
CA SER A 231 -7.87 -4.43 9.53
C SER A 231 -8.84 -3.80 8.53
N TYR A 232 -9.09 -4.53 7.43
CA TYR A 232 -9.94 -4.14 6.30
C TYR A 232 -9.57 -2.78 5.69
N ILE A 233 -8.29 -2.58 5.37
CA ILE A 233 -7.80 -1.32 4.80
C ILE A 233 -8.40 -1.04 3.42
N GLY A 234 -8.51 0.24 3.08
CA GLY A 234 -8.89 0.69 1.74
C GLY A 234 -8.42 2.12 1.49
N PRO A 235 -8.45 2.61 0.23
CA PRO A 235 -7.94 3.94 -0.13
C PRO A 235 -8.69 5.12 0.52
N THR A 236 -9.85 4.88 1.14
CA THR A 236 -10.64 5.89 1.87
C THR A 236 -10.84 5.53 3.34
N ASP A 237 -10.07 4.57 3.86
CA ASP A 237 -10.17 4.05 5.23
C ASP A 237 -9.21 4.79 6.20
N ARG A 238 -9.48 4.64 7.51
CA ARG A 238 -8.69 5.19 8.61
C ARG A 238 -7.21 4.75 8.61
N TYR A 239 -6.86 3.71 7.84
CA TYR A 239 -5.46 3.36 7.55
C TYR A 239 -4.61 4.57 7.09
N LEU A 240 -5.17 5.51 6.34
CA LEU A 240 -4.43 6.72 5.95
C LEU A 240 -4.08 7.63 7.15
N VAL A 241 -4.85 7.58 8.24
CA VAL A 241 -4.58 8.35 9.46
C VAL A 241 -3.30 7.86 10.13
N ILE A 242 -3.12 6.55 10.30
CA ILE A 242 -1.87 6.02 10.89
C ILE A 242 -0.68 6.33 9.98
N CYS A 243 -0.86 6.26 8.65
CA CYS A 243 0.21 6.63 7.72
C CYS A 243 0.70 8.06 7.95
N ASP A 244 -0.21 9.04 8.11
CA ASP A 244 0.17 10.44 8.38
C ASP A 244 0.67 10.66 9.83
N VAL A 245 0.03 10.04 10.82
CA VAL A 245 0.36 10.27 12.24
C VAL A 245 1.71 9.66 12.62
N LEU A 246 2.22 8.66 11.88
CA LEU A 246 3.55 8.10 12.12
C LEU A 246 4.67 9.15 12.02
N HIS A 247 4.54 10.16 11.15
CA HIS A 247 5.49 11.28 11.09
C HIS A 247 5.58 12.03 12.42
N ASP A 248 4.45 12.20 13.13
CA ASP A 248 4.40 12.89 14.42
C ASP A 248 4.86 11.99 15.57
N ILE A 249 4.57 10.68 15.51
CA ILE A 249 5.00 9.68 16.49
C ILE A 249 6.53 9.53 16.47
N LEU A 250 7.11 9.45 15.29
CA LEU A 250 8.56 9.29 15.09
C LEU A 250 9.29 10.62 15.11
N ASN A 251 8.58 11.75 15.06
CA ASN A 251 9.15 13.09 15.02
C ASN A 251 10.24 13.21 13.94
N ASP A 252 9.88 12.87 12.71
CA ASP A 252 10.80 12.81 11.56
C ASP A 252 11.24 14.19 11.02
N GLY A 253 10.80 15.27 11.67
CA GLY A 253 11.09 16.64 11.28
C GLY A 253 10.20 17.18 10.15
N THR A 254 9.23 16.40 9.65
CA THR A 254 8.30 16.83 8.59
C THR A 254 7.05 17.51 9.12
N SER A 255 6.80 17.47 10.43
CA SER A 255 5.62 18.08 11.06
C SER A 255 5.50 19.59 10.81
N THR A 256 6.60 20.27 10.46
CA THR A 256 6.62 21.69 10.08
C THR A 256 6.93 21.93 8.59
N ALA A 257 7.13 20.86 7.81
CA ALA A 257 7.40 20.98 6.37
C ALA A 257 6.09 21.25 5.60
N ALA A 258 6.21 21.91 4.45
CA ALA A 258 5.08 22.04 3.54
C ALA A 258 4.69 20.64 3.00
N PRO A 259 3.39 20.31 2.89
CA PRO A 259 2.97 19.05 2.29
C PRO A 259 3.55 18.84 0.89
N ASN A 260 3.96 17.62 0.58
CA ASN A 260 4.59 17.22 -0.67
C ASN A 260 3.79 16.10 -1.35
N HIS A 261 2.71 16.48 -2.02
CA HIS A 261 1.82 15.55 -2.69
C HIS A 261 2.27 15.28 -4.14
N ARG A 262 2.51 14.02 -4.47
CA ARG A 262 3.06 13.60 -5.77
C ARG A 262 2.13 12.66 -6.52
N ALA A 263 2.21 12.62 -7.84
CA ALA A 263 1.40 11.73 -8.65
C ALA A 263 2.26 10.88 -9.59
N LEU A 264 1.79 9.66 -9.83
CA LEU A 264 2.41 8.66 -10.69
C LEU A 264 1.34 8.03 -11.58
N VAL A 265 1.76 7.63 -12.79
CA VAL A 265 0.92 6.86 -13.71
C VAL A 265 1.74 5.73 -14.35
N ARG A 266 1.16 4.54 -14.39
CA ARG A 266 1.71 3.37 -15.08
C ARG A 266 0.75 2.91 -16.17
N LEU A 267 1.28 2.60 -17.35
CA LEU A 267 0.58 1.85 -18.38
C LEU A 267 0.90 0.37 -18.15
N GLU A 268 -0.13 -0.44 -17.89
CA GLU A 268 0.02 -1.84 -17.44
C GLU A 268 -0.41 -2.83 -18.53
N ASP A 269 0.03 -4.08 -18.39
CA ASP A 269 -0.20 -5.22 -19.29
C ASP A 269 0.24 -4.99 -20.73
N LEU A 270 1.44 -4.44 -20.91
CA LEU A 270 2.01 -4.26 -22.25
C LEU A 270 2.67 -5.55 -22.73
N ASP A 271 2.07 -6.22 -23.70
CA ASP A 271 2.58 -7.44 -24.32
C ASP A 271 2.63 -7.36 -25.86
N ALA A 272 2.86 -8.49 -26.52
CA ALA A 272 2.98 -8.60 -27.98
C ALA A 272 1.73 -8.14 -28.76
N TYR A 273 0.55 -8.12 -28.12
CA TYR A 273 -0.73 -7.71 -28.71
C TYR A 273 -1.13 -6.27 -28.36
N THR A 274 -0.29 -5.56 -27.62
CA THR A 274 -0.54 -4.16 -27.30
C THR A 274 -0.77 -3.32 -28.55
N THR A 275 -1.94 -2.68 -28.62
CA THR A 275 -2.32 -1.88 -29.78
C THR A 275 -1.49 -0.62 -29.91
N ILE A 276 -0.79 -0.53 -31.03
CA ILE A 276 0.08 0.59 -31.41
C ILE A 276 -0.65 1.94 -31.32
N GLY A 277 -1.87 2.02 -31.85
CA GLY A 277 -2.66 3.25 -31.84
C GLY A 277 -2.98 3.74 -30.42
N SER A 278 -3.41 2.83 -29.55
CA SER A 278 -3.76 3.11 -28.15
C SER A 278 -2.53 3.59 -27.37
N MET A 279 -1.41 2.89 -27.49
CA MET A 279 -0.16 3.26 -26.81
C MET A 279 0.40 4.60 -27.28
N LYS A 280 0.41 4.84 -28.59
CA LYS A 280 0.85 6.12 -29.14
C LYS A 280 -0.01 7.27 -28.65
N GLN A 281 -1.34 7.10 -28.60
CA GLN A 281 -2.26 8.12 -28.14
C GLN A 281 -2.07 8.46 -26.65
N LEU A 282 -1.90 7.46 -25.79
CA LEU A 282 -1.58 7.65 -24.36
C LEU A 282 -0.23 8.36 -24.17
N THR A 283 0.79 7.90 -24.90
CA THR A 283 2.14 8.48 -24.86
C THR A 283 2.13 9.95 -25.29
N ASP A 284 1.49 10.28 -26.41
CA ASP A 284 1.41 11.65 -26.91
C ASP A 284 0.69 12.57 -25.93
N TYR A 285 -0.39 12.08 -25.30
CA TYR A 285 -1.09 12.83 -24.27
C TYR A 285 -0.19 13.10 -23.05
N LEU A 286 0.40 12.06 -22.45
CA LEU A 286 1.26 12.20 -21.26
C LEU A 286 2.47 13.10 -21.55
N PHE A 287 3.10 12.94 -22.70
CA PHE A 287 4.21 13.78 -23.15
C PHE A 287 3.78 15.25 -23.33
N SER A 288 2.62 15.51 -23.94
CA SER A 288 2.08 16.87 -24.10
C SER A 288 1.81 17.57 -22.76
N ARG A 289 1.53 16.78 -21.72
CA ARG A 289 1.32 17.23 -20.34
C ARG A 289 2.62 17.26 -19.53
N LYS A 290 3.74 16.81 -20.10
CA LYS A 290 5.04 16.65 -19.44
C LYS A 290 4.96 15.75 -18.20
N ILE A 291 4.15 14.70 -18.28
CA ILE A 291 3.97 13.72 -17.21
C ILE A 291 4.88 12.52 -17.51
N PRO A 292 5.91 12.26 -16.69
CA PRO A 292 6.66 11.02 -16.74
C PRO A 292 5.75 9.83 -16.40
N PHE A 293 6.01 8.67 -16.99
CA PHE A 293 5.18 7.48 -16.78
C PHE A 293 6.01 6.21 -16.86
N THR A 294 5.45 5.13 -16.32
CA THR A 294 6.06 3.79 -16.41
C THR A 294 5.24 2.86 -17.30
N MET A 295 5.91 1.85 -17.83
CA MET A 295 5.36 0.89 -18.79
C MET A 295 5.61 -0.52 -18.25
N ALA A 296 4.60 -1.10 -17.59
CA ALA A 296 4.65 -2.47 -17.09
C ALA A 296 4.52 -3.45 -18.26
N THR A 297 5.65 -4.04 -18.63
CA THR A 297 5.81 -4.77 -19.88
C THR A 297 6.09 -6.24 -19.63
N ILE A 298 5.37 -7.11 -20.35
CA ILE A 298 5.49 -8.55 -20.36
C ILE A 298 6.39 -8.93 -21.55
N PRO A 299 7.64 -9.35 -21.32
CA PRO A 299 8.60 -9.54 -22.40
C PRO A 299 8.37 -10.83 -23.21
N LEU A 300 7.68 -11.82 -22.66
CA LEU A 300 7.35 -13.06 -23.36
C LEU A 300 5.86 -13.35 -23.26
N TYR A 301 5.14 -13.17 -24.36
CA TYR A 301 3.74 -13.56 -24.44
C TYR A 301 3.62 -15.06 -24.62
N THR A 302 2.72 -15.70 -23.88
CA THR A 302 2.38 -17.12 -24.00
C THR A 302 0.87 -17.33 -23.95
N ASP A 303 0.34 -18.09 -24.91
CA ASP A 303 -0.97 -18.73 -24.88
C ASP A 303 -0.78 -20.23 -25.09
N PRO A 304 -0.37 -20.98 -24.04
CA PRO A 304 0.06 -22.37 -24.18
C PRO A 304 -1.09 -23.33 -24.54
N ASN A 305 -2.34 -22.92 -24.30
CA ASN A 305 -3.53 -23.71 -24.61
C ASN A 305 -4.24 -23.25 -25.89
N GLY A 306 -3.76 -22.17 -26.52
CA GLY A 306 -4.40 -21.56 -27.70
C GLY A 306 -5.80 -21.01 -27.39
N TYR A 307 -6.03 -20.50 -26.18
CA TYR A 307 -7.32 -19.94 -25.77
C TYR A 307 -7.80 -18.83 -26.72
N TYR A 308 -6.91 -17.95 -27.16
CA TYR A 308 -7.21 -16.90 -28.13
C TYR A 308 -6.79 -17.25 -29.57
N ASN A 309 -6.08 -18.36 -29.76
CA ASN A 309 -5.57 -18.80 -31.06
C ASN A 309 -6.14 -20.15 -31.54
N GLY A 310 -7.44 -20.37 -31.31
CA GLY A 310 -8.19 -21.50 -31.87
C GLY A 310 -7.68 -22.89 -31.46
N GLY A 311 -7.10 -23.00 -30.26
CA GLY A 311 -6.49 -24.22 -29.72
C GLY A 311 -5.05 -24.47 -30.18
N THR A 312 -4.43 -23.53 -30.91
CA THR A 312 -3.02 -23.60 -31.29
C THR A 312 -2.17 -22.87 -30.26
N PRO A 313 -1.21 -23.53 -29.59
CA PRO A 313 -0.31 -22.86 -28.67
C PRO A 313 0.51 -21.76 -29.34
N GLU A 314 0.67 -20.63 -28.67
CA GLU A 314 1.42 -19.48 -29.18
C GLU A 314 2.43 -18.97 -28.16
N THR A 315 3.59 -18.54 -28.66
CA THR A 315 4.64 -17.92 -27.85
C THR A 315 5.34 -16.86 -28.69
N ILE A 316 5.34 -15.62 -28.20
CA ILE A 316 5.92 -14.48 -28.91
C ILE A 316 6.95 -13.82 -27.99
N HIS A 317 8.22 -14.02 -28.31
CA HIS A 317 9.34 -13.32 -27.67
C HIS A 317 9.35 -11.83 -28.03
N LEU A 318 9.92 -11.00 -27.17
CA LEU A 318 10.02 -9.55 -27.39
C LEU A 318 10.69 -9.22 -28.73
N ALA A 319 11.65 -10.03 -29.16
CA ALA A 319 12.35 -9.88 -30.44
C ALA A 319 11.44 -10.01 -31.68
N ASN A 320 10.30 -10.68 -31.54
CA ASN A 320 9.32 -10.87 -32.61
C ASN A 320 8.09 -9.94 -32.44
N ALA A 321 7.95 -9.29 -31.28
CA ALA A 321 6.86 -8.37 -30.97
C ALA A 321 7.13 -6.96 -31.53
N THR A 322 7.25 -6.82 -32.85
CA THR A 322 7.70 -5.58 -33.50
C THR A 322 6.81 -4.37 -33.20
N GLY A 323 5.50 -4.59 -33.01
CA GLY A 323 4.57 -3.53 -32.61
C GLY A 323 4.88 -2.99 -31.22
N LEU A 324 5.05 -3.89 -30.24
CA LEU A 324 5.45 -3.53 -28.88
C LEU A 324 6.81 -2.82 -28.87
N GLN A 325 7.82 -3.33 -29.58
CA GLN A 325 9.14 -2.70 -29.66
C GLN A 325 9.08 -1.26 -30.22
N SER A 326 8.25 -1.04 -31.25
CA SER A 326 8.00 0.30 -31.80
C SER A 326 7.47 1.24 -30.73
N GLU A 327 6.44 0.82 -29.99
CA GLU A 327 5.79 1.65 -28.98
C GLU A 327 6.66 1.90 -27.75
N LEU A 328 7.39 0.88 -27.26
CA LEU A 328 8.35 1.06 -26.16
C LEU A 328 9.42 2.09 -26.55
N SER A 329 9.98 1.99 -27.75
CA SER A 329 10.99 2.94 -28.24
C SER A 329 10.41 4.35 -28.40
N TYR A 330 9.17 4.45 -28.88
CA TYR A 330 8.45 5.71 -29.04
C TYR A 330 8.21 6.41 -27.70
N ALA A 331 7.79 5.65 -26.69
CA ALA A 331 7.48 6.12 -25.34
C ALA A 331 8.72 6.44 -24.50
N LEU A 332 9.80 5.65 -24.62
CA LEU A 332 11.09 5.92 -23.96
C LEU A 332 11.63 7.32 -24.32
N ALA A 333 11.54 7.70 -25.60
CA ALA A 333 11.96 9.02 -26.07
C ALA A 333 11.05 10.18 -25.55
N ARG A 334 9.96 9.85 -24.85
CA ARG A 334 8.89 10.76 -24.43
C ARG A 334 8.57 10.68 -22.94
N GLY A 335 9.53 10.23 -22.12
CA GLY A 335 9.41 10.20 -20.66
C GLY A 335 8.75 8.93 -20.09
N GLY A 336 8.60 7.90 -20.91
CA GLY A 336 8.26 6.56 -20.45
C GLY A 336 9.50 5.82 -19.93
N SER A 337 9.31 4.97 -18.91
CA SER A 337 10.33 4.05 -18.39
C SER A 337 9.79 2.62 -18.34
N ILE A 338 10.58 1.63 -18.75
CA ILE A 338 10.15 0.22 -18.77
C ILE A 338 10.24 -0.36 -17.36
N VAL A 339 9.15 -1.01 -16.92
CA VAL A 339 9.07 -1.82 -15.70
C VAL A 339 8.79 -3.25 -16.14
N MET A 340 9.56 -4.22 -15.66
CA MET A 340 9.28 -5.63 -15.96
C MET A 340 8.05 -6.08 -15.17
N HIS A 341 7.05 -6.62 -15.87
CA HIS A 341 5.78 -7.04 -15.29
C HIS A 341 5.62 -8.56 -15.37
N GLY A 342 6.49 -9.28 -14.66
CA GLY A 342 6.64 -10.72 -14.85
C GLY A 342 7.57 -11.08 -16.01
N TYR A 343 7.90 -12.37 -16.14
CA TYR A 343 8.54 -12.91 -17.33
C TYR A 343 7.49 -13.24 -18.39
N THR A 344 6.44 -13.95 -18.00
CA THR A 344 5.31 -14.28 -18.88
C THR A 344 3.97 -13.81 -18.35
N HIS A 345 3.93 -13.26 -17.13
CA HIS A 345 2.70 -12.85 -16.44
C HIS A 345 1.71 -14.01 -16.24
N GLN A 346 2.17 -15.25 -16.28
CA GLN A 346 1.37 -16.42 -15.98
C GLN A 346 2.23 -17.50 -15.36
N TYR A 347 1.61 -18.44 -14.64
CA TYR A 347 2.31 -19.53 -13.99
C TYR A 347 2.97 -20.47 -15.02
N ASP A 348 2.14 -21.21 -15.76
CA ASP A 348 2.48 -22.13 -16.83
C ASP A 348 1.21 -22.46 -17.64
N ALA A 349 1.18 -23.59 -18.36
CA ALA A 349 -0.01 -24.03 -19.11
C ALA A 349 -1.24 -24.38 -18.25
N THR A 350 -1.13 -24.35 -16.91
CA THR A 350 -2.22 -24.62 -15.97
C THR A 350 -3.05 -23.36 -15.76
N PRO A 351 -4.36 -23.37 -16.07
CA PRO A 351 -5.25 -22.26 -15.74
C PRO A 351 -5.26 -22.02 -14.22
N ASN A 352 -4.86 -20.84 -13.80
CA ASN A 352 -4.76 -20.48 -12.40
C ASN A 352 -5.70 -19.30 -12.09
N LEU A 353 -6.96 -19.68 -11.83
CA LEU A 353 -8.18 -18.86 -11.79
C LEU A 353 -8.71 -18.36 -13.14
N GLN A 354 -7.84 -18.14 -14.14
CA GLN A 354 -8.26 -17.68 -15.46
C GLN A 354 -7.98 -18.72 -16.56
N ASN A 355 -7.15 -18.39 -17.54
CA ASN A 355 -7.02 -19.10 -18.82
C ASN A 355 -5.57 -19.50 -19.16
N ALA A 356 -4.60 -19.27 -18.27
CA ALA A 356 -3.16 -19.48 -18.49
C ALA A 356 -2.51 -18.60 -19.58
N VAL A 357 -3.19 -17.55 -20.05
CA VAL A 357 -2.62 -16.60 -21.01
C VAL A 357 -1.85 -15.50 -20.27
N SER A 358 -0.77 -15.01 -20.87
CA SER A 358 -0.09 -13.79 -20.40
C SER A 358 -1.07 -12.64 -20.13
N GLY A 359 -0.86 -11.89 -19.05
CA GLY A 359 -1.74 -10.80 -18.61
C GLY A 359 -2.92 -11.26 -17.74
N SER A 360 -3.39 -12.50 -17.93
CA SER A 360 -4.58 -13.01 -17.23
C SER A 360 -4.30 -13.67 -15.88
N ASP A 361 -3.10 -14.22 -15.68
CA ASP A 361 -2.83 -15.14 -14.56
C ASP A 361 -1.82 -14.60 -13.53
N TYR A 362 -1.57 -15.36 -12.47
CA TYR A 362 -0.56 -15.14 -11.44
C TYR A 362 0.70 -15.90 -11.81
N GLU A 363 1.83 -15.20 -11.87
CA GLU A 363 3.10 -15.83 -12.22
C GLU A 363 3.80 -16.50 -11.02
N PHE A 364 3.79 -15.87 -9.85
CA PHE A 364 4.60 -16.29 -8.69
C PHE A 364 3.76 -16.83 -7.52
N TRP A 365 2.50 -17.22 -7.80
CA TRP A 365 1.58 -17.73 -6.80
C TRP A 365 0.56 -18.70 -7.42
N TYR A 366 0.34 -19.83 -6.78
CA TYR A 366 -0.71 -20.76 -7.21
C TYR A 366 -2.04 -20.40 -6.53
N ALA A 367 -2.77 -19.50 -7.18
CA ALA A 367 -3.99 -18.88 -6.66
C ALA A 367 -5.16 -19.87 -6.50
N VAL A 368 -5.27 -20.90 -7.35
CA VAL A 368 -6.30 -21.95 -7.22
C VAL A 368 -6.25 -22.66 -5.85
N GLN A 369 -5.05 -22.91 -5.33
CA GLN A 369 -4.84 -23.55 -4.02
C GLN A 369 -4.42 -22.55 -2.93
N ASN A 370 -4.32 -21.27 -3.28
CA ASN A 370 -3.87 -20.20 -2.41
C ASN A 370 -2.57 -20.53 -1.66
N ARG A 371 -1.52 -20.92 -2.41
CA ARG A 371 -0.20 -21.28 -1.86
C ARG A 371 0.96 -20.89 -2.80
N PRO A 372 2.22 -20.92 -2.35
CA PRO A 372 3.37 -20.84 -3.24
C PRO A 372 3.35 -21.94 -4.31
N VAL A 373 3.95 -21.66 -5.46
CA VAL A 373 4.11 -22.62 -6.56
C VAL A 373 5.05 -23.77 -6.17
N ASP A 374 4.89 -24.94 -6.81
CA ASP A 374 5.65 -26.16 -6.44
C ASP A 374 7.14 -26.07 -6.78
N GLU A 375 7.49 -25.31 -7.82
CA GLU A 375 8.84 -25.15 -8.33
C GLU A 375 9.75 -24.35 -7.41
N GLU A 376 9.17 -23.56 -6.50
CA GLU A 376 9.94 -22.81 -5.52
C GLU A 376 10.71 -23.76 -4.59
N GLN A 377 10.15 -24.93 -4.25
CA GLN A 377 10.80 -25.96 -3.42
C GLN A 377 11.48 -25.41 -2.14
N GLY A 378 10.92 -24.35 -1.56
CA GLY A 378 11.48 -23.68 -0.37
C GLY A 378 12.71 -22.80 -0.64
N SER A 379 12.97 -22.41 -1.90
CA SER A 379 14.10 -21.58 -2.32
C SER A 379 13.68 -20.49 -3.33
N PRO A 380 14.27 -19.28 -3.29
CA PRO A 380 13.96 -18.23 -4.26
C PRO A 380 14.50 -18.49 -5.68
N ASN A 381 15.24 -19.58 -5.90
CA ASN A 381 15.99 -19.82 -7.14
C ASN A 381 15.11 -19.87 -8.40
N TRP A 382 13.93 -20.48 -8.31
CA TRP A 382 13.01 -20.54 -9.44
C TRP A 382 12.53 -19.14 -9.85
N ALA A 383 12.14 -18.31 -8.87
CA ALA A 383 11.73 -16.93 -9.13
C ALA A 383 12.89 -16.10 -9.71
N LEU A 384 14.11 -16.24 -9.16
CA LEU A 384 15.32 -15.59 -9.68
C LEU A 384 15.59 -15.96 -11.14
N GLN A 385 15.41 -17.23 -11.51
CA GLN A 385 15.59 -17.70 -12.89
C GLN A 385 14.59 -17.03 -13.84
N ARG A 386 13.31 -16.93 -13.45
CA ARG A 386 12.28 -16.26 -14.25
C ARG A 386 12.56 -14.77 -14.41
N MET A 387 12.89 -14.07 -13.32
CA MET A 387 13.26 -12.65 -13.37
C MET A 387 14.48 -12.41 -14.25
N THR A 388 15.50 -13.26 -14.14
CA THR A 388 16.70 -13.21 -14.99
C THR A 388 16.36 -13.45 -16.46
N ALA A 389 15.48 -14.41 -16.77
CA ALA A 389 15.07 -14.71 -18.14
C ALA A 389 14.32 -13.53 -18.79
N GLY A 390 13.38 -12.89 -18.09
CA GLY A 390 12.71 -11.72 -18.66
C GLY A 390 13.61 -10.48 -18.73
N LEU A 391 14.54 -10.28 -17.78
CA LEU A 391 15.61 -9.27 -17.94
C LEU A 391 16.47 -9.55 -19.18
N ALA A 392 16.74 -10.81 -19.49
CA ALA A 392 17.45 -11.20 -20.70
C ALA A 392 16.67 -10.81 -21.96
N GLU A 393 15.36 -11.09 -22.03
CA GLU A 393 14.50 -10.67 -23.16
C GLU A 393 14.60 -9.16 -23.42
N PHE A 394 14.54 -8.31 -22.39
CA PHE A 394 14.71 -6.86 -22.56
C PHE A 394 16.12 -6.50 -23.04
N SER A 395 17.15 -6.98 -22.36
CA SER A 395 18.54 -6.59 -22.62
C SER A 395 19.04 -7.03 -23.99
N THR A 396 18.67 -8.23 -24.47
CA THR A 396 19.04 -8.71 -25.81
C THR A 396 18.36 -7.91 -26.93
N ASN A 397 17.24 -7.25 -26.62
CA ASN A 397 16.52 -6.36 -27.52
C ASN A 397 16.90 -4.87 -27.34
N GLY A 398 17.93 -4.57 -26.54
CA GLY A 398 18.46 -3.22 -26.36
C GLY A 398 17.69 -2.35 -25.38
N TYR A 399 16.80 -2.92 -24.56
CA TYR A 399 16.04 -2.21 -23.54
C TYR A 399 16.66 -2.35 -22.15
N THR A 400 16.53 -1.30 -21.35
CA THR A 400 16.88 -1.31 -19.93
C THR A 400 15.61 -1.22 -19.09
N VAL A 401 15.50 -2.13 -18.12
CA VAL A 401 14.39 -2.15 -17.17
C VAL A 401 14.74 -1.24 -15.98
N ALA A 402 13.81 -0.37 -15.59
CA ALA A 402 13.97 0.60 -14.51
C ALA A 402 13.37 0.14 -13.17
N GLY A 403 12.56 -0.92 -13.18
CA GLY A 403 11.95 -1.48 -11.97
C GLY A 403 11.11 -2.73 -12.24
N TRP A 404 10.38 -3.16 -11.22
CA TRP A 404 9.55 -4.36 -11.25
C TRP A 404 8.12 -4.08 -10.79
N ALA A 405 7.15 -4.80 -11.35
CA ALA A 405 5.81 -4.90 -10.81
C ALA A 405 5.38 -6.36 -10.84
N ALA A 406 4.91 -6.92 -9.73
CA ALA A 406 4.49 -8.31 -9.71
C ALA A 406 3.17 -8.48 -10.48
N PRO A 407 3.05 -9.46 -11.39
CA PRO A 407 1.77 -9.86 -11.97
C PRO A 407 0.71 -10.04 -10.88
N GLN A 408 -0.42 -9.35 -11.02
CA GLN A 408 -1.53 -9.37 -10.05
C GLN A 408 -1.14 -8.99 -8.60
N TYR A 409 -0.02 -8.29 -8.42
CA TYR A 409 0.58 -7.89 -7.13
C TYR A 409 0.86 -9.03 -6.14
N GLN A 410 0.88 -10.29 -6.59
CA GLN A 410 0.94 -11.43 -5.68
C GLN A 410 2.12 -12.35 -5.99
N MET A 411 2.96 -12.53 -4.97
CA MET A 411 4.16 -13.36 -4.97
C MET A 411 4.22 -14.08 -3.62
N SER A 412 4.87 -15.25 -3.56
CA SER A 412 5.25 -15.84 -2.27
C SER A 412 6.28 -14.96 -1.54
N ALA A 413 6.52 -15.22 -0.26
CA ALA A 413 7.56 -14.52 0.50
C ALA A 413 8.97 -14.68 -0.11
N LEU A 414 9.29 -15.86 -0.65
CA LEU A 414 10.61 -16.12 -1.26
C LEU A 414 10.72 -15.45 -2.64
N SER A 415 9.63 -15.40 -3.41
CA SER A 415 9.56 -14.68 -4.67
C SER A 415 9.67 -13.15 -4.47
N SER A 416 9.07 -12.59 -3.41
CA SER A 416 9.30 -11.19 -3.01
C SER A 416 10.76 -10.91 -2.65
N GLN A 417 11.41 -11.80 -1.90
CA GLN A 417 12.86 -11.66 -1.60
C GLN A 417 13.72 -11.73 -2.88
N ALA A 418 13.35 -12.59 -3.83
CA ALA A 418 13.99 -12.63 -5.15
C ALA A 418 13.82 -11.28 -5.89
N ALA A 419 12.61 -10.71 -5.88
CA ALA A 419 12.33 -9.41 -6.47
C ALA A 419 13.15 -8.29 -5.82
N ALA A 420 13.22 -8.24 -4.48
CA ALA A 420 14.02 -7.28 -3.74
C ALA A 420 15.50 -7.31 -4.15
N SER A 421 16.07 -8.51 -4.31
CA SER A 421 17.47 -8.68 -4.70
C SER A 421 17.73 -8.33 -6.18
N THR A 422 16.74 -8.53 -7.04
CA THR A 422 16.88 -8.34 -8.50
C THR A 422 16.60 -6.90 -8.93
N PHE A 423 15.65 -6.23 -8.25
CA PHE A 423 15.16 -4.90 -8.59
C PHE A 423 15.27 -3.91 -7.41
N PRO A 424 16.48 -3.68 -6.86
CA PRO A 424 16.65 -2.89 -5.64
C PRO A 424 16.28 -1.40 -5.80
N ALA A 425 16.14 -0.91 -7.03
CA ALA A 425 15.85 0.50 -7.31
C ALA A 425 14.37 0.86 -7.10
N ALA A 426 13.45 0.03 -7.58
CA ALA A 426 12.02 0.30 -7.51
C ALA A 426 11.19 -0.95 -7.81
N THR A 427 10.27 -1.26 -6.90
CA THR A 427 9.15 -2.17 -7.16
C THR A 427 7.83 -1.41 -7.01
N PHE A 428 6.94 -1.51 -7.99
CA PHE A 428 5.63 -0.87 -8.01
C PHE A 428 4.60 -1.90 -7.54
N GLN A 429 4.13 -1.77 -6.29
CA GLN A 429 3.41 -2.86 -5.64
C GLN A 429 2.25 -2.44 -4.75
N ARG A 430 1.24 -3.29 -4.74
CA ARG A 430 0.28 -3.52 -3.65
C ARG A 430 0.57 -4.88 -3.01
N ALA A 431 1.75 -5.02 -2.42
CA ALA A 431 2.30 -6.32 -2.05
C ALA A 431 1.42 -7.10 -1.06
N VAL A 432 1.46 -8.44 -1.17
CA VAL A 432 0.88 -9.37 -0.21
C VAL A 432 1.98 -9.91 0.70
N TYR A 433 1.74 -9.85 2.00
CA TYR A 433 2.67 -10.31 3.04
C TYR A 433 2.11 -11.53 3.75
N TYR A 434 3.00 -12.38 4.28
CA TYR A 434 2.66 -13.64 4.91
C TYR A 434 3.42 -13.82 6.23
N THR A 435 2.80 -14.51 7.19
CA THR A 435 3.44 -14.85 8.48
C THR A 435 4.44 -16.00 8.41
N ALA A 436 4.57 -16.65 7.25
CA ALA A 436 5.53 -17.71 6.97
C ALA A 436 5.87 -17.77 5.47
N SER A 437 7.03 -18.32 5.12
CA SER A 437 7.45 -18.48 3.72
C SER A 437 6.65 -19.54 2.95
N ASN A 438 6.14 -20.55 3.65
CA ASN A 438 5.20 -21.54 3.11
C ASN A 438 3.94 -21.56 3.98
N PRO A 439 3.04 -20.58 3.82
CA PRO A 439 1.96 -20.33 4.77
C PRO A 439 0.83 -21.37 4.65
N GLN A 440 0.26 -21.75 5.80
CA GLN A 440 -0.97 -22.56 5.87
C GLN A 440 -2.19 -21.66 6.13
N LEU A 441 -2.76 -21.12 5.05
CA LEU A 441 -3.82 -20.10 5.10
C LEU A 441 -5.21 -20.72 5.24
N GLY A 442 -6.08 -20.08 6.03
CA GLY A 442 -7.52 -20.38 6.08
C GLY A 442 -7.87 -21.77 6.60
N THR A 443 -6.95 -22.45 7.29
CA THR A 443 -7.15 -23.82 7.78
C THR A 443 -8.04 -23.87 9.03
N GLY A 444 -8.15 -22.76 9.76
CA GLY A 444 -8.82 -22.70 11.07
C GLY A 444 -8.10 -23.49 12.17
N ALA A 445 -6.92 -24.07 11.88
CA ALA A 445 -6.13 -24.80 12.85
C ALA A 445 -5.40 -23.85 13.80
N ALA A 446 -5.02 -24.36 14.97
CA ALA A 446 -4.15 -23.63 15.89
C ALA A 446 -2.85 -23.19 15.18
N ASN A 447 -2.46 -21.92 15.37
CA ASN A 447 -1.28 -21.31 14.74
C ASN A 447 -1.30 -21.28 13.20
N GLN A 448 -2.48 -21.29 12.56
CA GLN A 448 -2.60 -21.03 11.11
C GLN A 448 -1.89 -19.72 10.72
N ASP A 449 -1.44 -19.65 9.48
CA ASP A 449 -0.79 -18.47 8.95
C ASP A 449 -1.80 -17.47 8.40
N PHE A 450 -1.37 -16.22 8.34
CA PHE A 450 -2.15 -15.12 7.79
C PHE A 450 -1.42 -14.49 6.61
N SER A 451 -2.23 -13.92 5.72
CA SER A 451 -1.77 -13.07 4.63
C SER A 451 -2.47 -11.72 4.69
N ALA A 452 -1.80 -10.65 4.28
CA ALA A 452 -2.39 -9.33 4.14
C ALA A 452 -1.86 -8.63 2.89
N GLY A 453 -2.77 -8.18 2.02
CA GLY A 453 -2.45 -7.21 0.98
C GLY A 453 -2.33 -5.82 1.60
N GLN A 454 -1.27 -5.09 1.25
CA GLN A 454 -1.03 -3.75 1.76
C GLN A 454 -0.67 -2.79 0.62
N PHE A 455 -1.34 -1.64 0.59
CA PHE A 455 -0.97 -0.52 -0.25
C PHE A 455 -0.29 0.56 0.60
N PHE A 456 0.49 1.42 -0.05
CA PHE A 456 1.28 2.45 0.62
C PHE A 456 0.96 3.83 0.04
N PRO A 457 0.67 4.84 0.87
CA PRO A 457 0.47 6.21 0.38
C PRO A 457 1.78 6.95 0.15
N TYR A 458 2.93 6.39 0.52
CA TYR A 458 4.27 6.96 0.33
C TYR A 458 5.29 5.87 0.02
N ILE A 459 6.49 6.27 -0.39
CA ILE A 459 7.59 5.34 -0.70
C ILE A 459 8.00 4.59 0.55
N ILE A 460 8.16 3.26 0.43
CA ILE A 460 8.79 2.43 1.46
C ILE A 460 10.22 2.16 1.02
N ASN A 461 11.21 2.61 1.80
CA ASN A 461 12.62 2.42 1.43
C ASN A 461 13.06 0.96 1.55
N SER A 462 12.44 0.22 2.48
CA SER A 462 12.61 -1.22 2.62
C SER A 462 11.37 -1.79 3.30
N ASP A 463 10.65 -2.71 2.66
CA ASP A 463 9.55 -3.48 3.24
C ASP A 463 10.05 -4.73 3.98
N PHE A 464 9.15 -5.54 4.54
CA PHE A 464 9.47 -6.74 5.31
C PHE A 464 10.29 -7.77 4.53
N TYR A 465 10.20 -7.79 3.20
CA TYR A 465 10.99 -8.66 2.33
C TYR A 465 12.26 -8.00 1.78
N GLY A 466 12.44 -6.70 2.04
CA GLY A 466 13.59 -5.91 1.61
C GLY A 466 13.36 -5.12 0.33
N GLU A 467 12.14 -5.13 -0.23
CA GLU A 467 11.79 -4.38 -1.44
C GLU A 467 11.73 -2.87 -1.15
N ARG A 468 12.16 -2.07 -2.12
CA ARG A 468 11.85 -0.64 -2.16
C ARG A 468 10.55 -0.43 -2.92
N ILE A 469 9.49 -0.05 -2.23
CA ILE A 469 8.15 0.07 -2.80
C ILE A 469 7.88 1.51 -3.25
N VAL A 470 7.55 1.66 -4.53
CA VAL A 470 6.94 2.85 -5.12
C VAL A 470 5.41 2.70 -5.02
N PRO A 471 4.68 3.70 -4.50
CA PRO A 471 3.23 3.61 -4.25
C PRO A 471 2.39 3.18 -5.45
N GLU A 472 1.38 2.35 -5.19
CA GLU A 472 0.30 1.92 -6.11
C GLU A 472 -1.04 1.94 -5.34
N ASN A 473 -1.50 3.13 -4.95
CA ASN A 473 -2.53 3.25 -3.91
C ASN A 473 -3.95 3.54 -4.42
N LEU A 474 -4.13 3.99 -5.65
CA LEU A 474 -5.45 4.41 -6.14
C LEU A 474 -6.23 3.33 -6.90
N GLY A 475 -5.56 2.29 -7.40
CA GLY A 475 -6.15 1.30 -8.31
C GLY A 475 -6.14 1.78 -9.77
N SER A 476 -7.07 1.30 -10.58
CA SER A 476 -7.17 1.61 -12.01
C SER A 476 -8.61 1.75 -12.48
N ILE A 477 -8.81 2.46 -13.58
CA ILE A 477 -10.12 2.53 -14.24
C ILE A 477 -10.46 1.14 -14.80
N GLN A 478 -11.65 0.64 -14.49
CA GLN A 478 -12.13 -0.66 -14.92
C GLN A 478 -13.56 -0.59 -15.43
N TYR A 479 -13.85 -1.41 -16.44
CA TYR A 479 -15.14 -1.49 -17.11
C TYR A 479 -15.69 -2.90 -16.99
N ASN A 480 -16.99 -3.03 -16.72
CA ASN A 480 -17.63 -4.33 -16.75
C ASN A 480 -17.94 -4.70 -18.21
N ILE A 481 -17.15 -5.61 -18.75
CA ILE A 481 -17.30 -6.19 -20.09
C ILE A 481 -17.47 -7.71 -20.00
N CYS A 482 -18.12 -8.21 -18.95
CA CYS A 482 -18.30 -9.65 -18.69
C CYS A 482 -18.94 -10.44 -19.85
N ASN A 483 -19.66 -9.74 -20.73
CA ASN A 483 -20.26 -10.27 -21.94
C ASN A 483 -19.26 -10.52 -23.08
N ILE A 484 -18.08 -9.91 -23.03
CA ILE A 484 -16.97 -10.05 -23.99
C ILE A 484 -15.87 -10.90 -23.37
N ASP A 485 -15.45 -10.55 -22.15
CA ASP A 485 -14.45 -11.27 -21.37
C ASP A 485 -15.04 -11.64 -19.99
N PRO A 486 -15.28 -12.93 -19.70
CA PRO A 486 -15.88 -13.36 -18.44
C PRO A 486 -15.01 -13.07 -17.20
N PHE A 487 -13.73 -12.70 -17.37
CA PHE A 487 -12.85 -12.33 -16.27
C PHE A 487 -12.91 -10.82 -15.93
N SER A 488 -13.46 -9.99 -16.82
CA SER A 488 -13.56 -8.53 -16.68
C SER A 488 -14.95 -8.08 -16.23
N CYS A 489 -15.35 -8.47 -15.02
CA CYS A 489 -16.70 -8.29 -14.49
C CYS A 489 -16.91 -7.09 -13.56
N ILE A 490 -15.88 -6.25 -13.34
CA ILE A 490 -15.93 -5.18 -12.34
C ILE A 490 -15.95 -3.79 -12.98
N SER A 491 -16.55 -2.83 -12.29
CA SER A 491 -16.53 -1.43 -12.70
C SER A 491 -15.87 -0.59 -11.63
N TYR A 492 -14.84 0.15 -12.02
CA TYR A 492 -14.15 1.10 -11.17
C TYR A 492 -13.95 2.40 -11.94
N THR A 493 -14.76 3.41 -11.64
CA THR A 493 -14.82 4.61 -12.49
C THR A 493 -13.67 5.56 -12.18
N TRP A 494 -13.33 6.44 -13.14
CA TRP A 494 -12.30 7.46 -12.90
C TRP A 494 -12.66 8.38 -11.73
N GLN A 495 -13.95 8.62 -11.43
CA GLN A 495 -14.38 9.40 -10.26
C GLN A 495 -14.08 8.68 -8.95
N GLN A 496 -14.16 7.35 -8.91
CA GLN A 496 -13.77 6.57 -7.74
C GLN A 496 -12.25 6.65 -7.52
N VAL A 497 -11.46 6.48 -8.59
CA VAL A 497 -10.00 6.66 -8.52
C VAL A 497 -9.63 8.10 -8.08
N ALA A 498 -10.31 9.12 -8.60
CA ALA A 498 -10.13 10.51 -8.18
C ALA A 498 -10.55 10.74 -6.72
N THR A 499 -11.60 10.05 -6.24
CA THR A 499 -11.99 10.09 -4.83
C THR A 499 -10.88 9.55 -3.95
N ASN A 500 -10.26 8.42 -4.31
CA ASN A 500 -9.09 7.89 -3.59
C ASN A 500 -7.95 8.92 -3.55
N ALA A 501 -7.68 9.60 -4.67
CA ALA A 501 -6.62 10.62 -4.74
C ALA A 501 -6.93 11.80 -3.80
N ASN A 502 -8.19 12.19 -3.66
CA ASN A 502 -8.58 13.23 -2.71
C ASN A 502 -8.36 12.77 -1.26
N TYR A 503 -8.67 11.52 -0.92
CA TYR A 503 -8.38 10.97 0.42
C TYR A 503 -6.88 10.86 0.69
N ALA A 504 -6.06 10.51 -0.30
CA ALA A 504 -4.62 10.42 -0.14
C ALA A 504 -3.94 11.75 0.27
N LEU A 505 -4.58 12.91 0.02
CA LEU A 505 -4.10 14.24 0.47
C LEU A 505 -4.04 14.38 2.00
N VAL A 506 -4.65 13.47 2.76
CA VAL A 506 -4.52 13.48 4.22
C VAL A 506 -3.13 13.05 4.69
N VAL A 507 -2.34 12.37 3.84
CA VAL A 507 -0.95 12.00 4.13
C VAL A 507 -0.04 13.08 3.58
N ARG A 508 0.71 13.75 4.47
CA ARG A 508 1.44 15.00 4.20
C ARG A 508 2.46 14.92 3.07
N ASP A 509 3.02 13.75 2.80
CA ASP A 509 3.93 13.50 1.69
C ASP A 509 3.38 12.41 0.74
N GLY A 510 2.05 12.25 0.75
CA GLY A 510 1.34 11.19 0.07
C GLY A 510 1.40 11.24 -1.46
N PHE A 511 1.15 10.09 -2.07
CA PHE A 511 1.11 9.89 -3.51
C PHE A 511 -0.32 9.67 -4.00
N ALA A 512 -0.59 10.11 -5.22
CA ALA A 512 -1.69 9.69 -6.07
C ALA A 512 -1.13 8.82 -7.20
N SER A 513 -1.06 7.50 -6.98
CA SER A 513 -0.51 6.55 -7.96
C SER A 513 -1.58 5.59 -8.47
N PHE A 514 -1.75 5.55 -9.79
CA PHE A 514 -2.72 4.70 -10.47
C PHE A 514 -2.09 4.05 -11.71
N PHE A 515 -2.69 2.96 -12.16
CA PHE A 515 -2.33 2.32 -13.43
C PHE A 515 -3.52 2.34 -14.40
N PHE A 516 -3.23 2.16 -15.68
CA PHE A 516 -4.23 2.12 -16.75
C PHE A 516 -3.84 1.11 -17.81
N HIS A 517 -4.77 0.24 -18.20
CA HIS A 517 -4.53 -0.72 -19.26
C HIS A 517 -4.87 -0.12 -20.63
N PRO A 518 -3.92 -0.07 -21.58
CA PRO A 518 -4.18 0.46 -22.91
C PRO A 518 -5.25 -0.32 -23.69
N TYR A 519 -5.44 -1.61 -23.41
CA TYR A 519 -6.47 -2.41 -24.07
C TYR A 519 -7.89 -1.89 -23.81
N TRP A 520 -8.14 -1.06 -22.78
CA TRP A 520 -9.44 -0.41 -22.62
C TRP A 520 -9.79 0.54 -23.77
N MET A 521 -8.80 0.98 -24.54
CA MET A 521 -8.97 1.85 -25.70
C MET A 521 -9.18 1.08 -27.01
N GLU A 522 -9.26 -0.26 -26.97
CA GLU A 522 -9.58 -1.04 -28.17
C GLU A 522 -10.91 -0.57 -28.78
N PRO A 523 -10.95 -0.24 -30.09
CA PRO A 523 -12.15 0.29 -30.74
C PRO A 523 -13.36 -0.63 -30.59
N ASP A 524 -13.15 -1.94 -30.58
CA ASP A 524 -14.20 -2.96 -30.51
C ASP A 524 -14.89 -3.02 -29.14
N LEU A 525 -14.26 -2.50 -28.07
CA LEU A 525 -14.88 -2.41 -26.75
C LEU A 525 -15.88 -1.25 -26.66
N ASN A 526 -15.77 -0.24 -27.53
CA ASN A 526 -16.63 0.95 -27.55
C ASN A 526 -16.76 1.65 -26.16
N LEU A 527 -15.62 1.77 -25.46
CA LEU A 527 -15.55 2.37 -24.13
C LEU A 527 -15.07 3.83 -24.18
N PRO A 528 -15.47 4.68 -23.22
CA PRO A 528 -14.97 6.06 -23.10
C PRO A 528 -13.55 6.14 -22.48
N ALA A 529 -12.74 5.09 -22.63
CA ALA A 529 -11.53 4.85 -21.84
C ALA A 529 -10.50 5.98 -21.89
N PHE A 530 -10.23 6.52 -23.08
CA PHE A 530 -9.30 7.64 -23.21
C PHE A 530 -9.82 8.92 -22.57
N SER A 531 -11.11 9.24 -22.74
CA SER A 531 -11.72 10.41 -22.10
C SER A 531 -11.68 10.30 -20.58
N ASP A 532 -11.98 9.11 -20.05
CA ASP A 532 -11.93 8.86 -18.60
C ASP A 532 -10.51 8.96 -18.04
N PHE A 533 -9.50 8.45 -18.78
CA PHE A 533 -8.09 8.64 -18.44
C PHE A 533 -7.71 10.14 -18.39
N GLN A 534 -8.10 10.92 -19.40
CA GLN A 534 -7.85 12.37 -19.43
C GLN A 534 -8.54 13.11 -18.28
N ASN A 535 -9.76 12.71 -17.93
CA ASN A 535 -10.51 13.27 -16.81
C ASN A 535 -9.81 12.99 -15.48
N LEU A 536 -9.32 11.76 -15.27
CA LEU A 536 -8.57 11.39 -14.07
C LEU A 536 -7.28 12.20 -13.93
N VAL A 537 -6.46 12.26 -14.99
CA VAL A 537 -5.21 13.03 -15.00
C VAL A 537 -5.47 14.50 -14.70
N THR A 538 -6.54 15.07 -15.28
CA THR A 538 -6.96 16.45 -15.02
C THR A 538 -7.41 16.65 -13.58
N ALA A 539 -8.20 15.72 -13.03
CA ALA A 539 -8.67 15.78 -11.65
C ALA A 539 -7.51 15.74 -10.64
N ILE A 540 -6.57 14.80 -10.79
CA ILE A 540 -5.37 14.69 -9.95
C ILE A 540 -4.51 15.97 -10.05
N THR A 541 -4.33 16.50 -11.25
CA THR A 541 -3.59 17.77 -11.44
C THR A 541 -4.27 18.94 -10.71
N ASN A 542 -5.60 19.04 -10.81
CA ASN A 542 -6.38 20.11 -10.18
C ASN A 542 -6.42 20.01 -8.64
N MET A 543 -6.18 18.82 -8.08
CA MET A 543 -6.00 18.62 -6.64
C MET A 543 -4.65 19.14 -6.12
N GLY A 544 -3.73 19.54 -7.02
CA GLY A 544 -2.44 20.12 -6.66
C GLY A 544 -1.30 19.11 -6.54
N TYR A 545 -1.50 17.87 -6.98
CA TYR A 545 -0.42 16.88 -7.05
C TYR A 545 0.65 17.27 -8.08
N THR A 546 1.92 16.99 -7.75
CA THR A 546 3.03 17.14 -8.69
C THR A 546 3.35 15.80 -9.34
N TRP A 547 3.24 15.70 -10.66
CA TRP A 547 3.63 14.51 -11.41
C TRP A 547 5.15 14.31 -11.36
N VAL A 548 5.59 13.11 -10.97
CA VAL A 548 7.01 12.76 -10.84
C VAL A 548 7.34 11.47 -11.58
N ASP A 549 8.63 11.21 -11.78
CA ASP A 549 9.11 9.94 -12.32
C ASP A 549 9.21 8.92 -11.17
N GLY A 550 8.43 7.84 -11.26
CA GLY A 550 8.39 6.78 -10.25
C GLY A 550 9.72 6.05 -10.05
N THR A 551 10.62 6.10 -11.03
CA THR A 551 11.94 5.45 -10.96
C THR A 551 12.96 6.28 -10.18
N THR A 552 12.70 7.58 -9.98
CA THR A 552 13.63 8.51 -9.29
C THR A 552 12.99 9.25 -8.12
N ALA A 553 11.68 9.12 -7.92
CA ALA A 553 10.96 9.70 -6.78
C ALA A 553 11.56 9.22 -5.45
N LYS A 554 11.65 10.12 -4.46
CA LYS A 554 12.19 9.89 -3.11
C LYS A 554 11.23 10.33 -2.05
#